data_AF-A0A4R4QXK5-F1
#
_entry.id   AF-A0A4R4QXK5-F1
#
_cell.length_a   1.000
_cell.length_b   1.000
_cell.length_c   1.000
_cell.angle_alpha   90.00
_cell.angle_beta   90.00
_cell.angle_gamma   90.00
#
_symmetry.space_group_name_H-M   'P 1'
#
loop_
_entity.id
_entity.type
_entity.pdbx_description
1 polymer ?
#
loop_
_entity_poly.entity_id
_entity_poly.type
_entity_poly.pdbx_seq_one_letter_code
_entity_poly.pdbx_strand_id
1 'polypeptide(L)'
;MREAGASQVSVGIFAWAMLEPAPGEYDFGWPDRIIALLHGVGIAVNLATPTAGPPAWFLRRHPQARQVTREGHILGGGARHGFCPSSPAYRAADRDRPCD
;
A
#
# COMPACT_ATOMS: atom_id res chain seq x y z
N MET A 1 18.90 14.43 -1.53
CA MET A 1 19.33 13.04 -1.33
C MET A 1 20.81 12.86 -1.67
N ARG A 2 21.24 13.19 -2.89
CA ARG A 2 22.65 13.10 -3.30
C ARG A 2 23.61 13.92 -2.42
N GLU A 3 23.30 15.20 -2.19
CA GLU A 3 24.12 16.07 -1.33
C GLU A 3 24.21 15.57 0.11
N ALA A 4 23.17 14.88 0.58
CA ALA A 4 23.12 14.29 1.91
C ALA A 4 23.79 12.89 1.97
N GLY A 5 24.35 12.39 0.86
CA GLY A 5 24.99 11.07 0.79
C GLY A 5 24.02 9.88 0.90
N ALA A 6 22.72 10.08 0.70
CA ALA A 6 21.75 8.98 0.78
C ALA A 6 21.91 8.02 -0.41
N SER A 7 22.11 6.74 -0.13
CA SER A 7 22.31 5.68 -1.14
C SER A 7 21.09 4.78 -1.37
N GLN A 8 20.06 4.86 -0.52
CA GLN A 8 18.86 4.03 -0.61
C GLN A 8 17.63 4.76 -0.08
N VAL A 9 16.46 4.47 -0.64
CA VAL A 9 15.15 4.96 -0.17
C VAL A 9 14.10 3.85 -0.19
N SER A 10 13.15 3.89 0.75
CA SER A 10 11.98 2.99 0.73
C SER A 10 10.82 3.65 0.01
N VAL A 11 10.22 2.95 -0.95
CA VAL A 11 9.15 3.48 -1.83
C VAL A 11 7.90 2.60 -1.73
N GLY A 12 6.72 3.22 -1.78
CA GLY A 12 5.46 2.48 -1.99
C GLY A 12 4.76 1.94 -0.73
N ILE A 13 5.28 2.18 0.48
CA ILE A 13 4.79 1.55 1.74
C ILE A 13 3.27 1.71 1.94
N PHE A 14 2.71 2.87 1.59
CA PHE A 14 1.28 3.20 1.73
C PHE A 14 0.60 3.45 0.39
N ALA A 15 1.16 2.95 -0.71
CA ALA A 15 0.76 3.37 -2.05
C ALA A 15 -0.44 2.61 -2.64
N TRP A 16 -1.16 1.77 -1.89
CA TRP A 16 -2.22 0.92 -2.44
C TRP A 16 -3.25 1.76 -3.19
N ALA A 17 -3.79 2.80 -2.57
CA ALA A 17 -4.81 3.64 -3.20
C ALA A 17 -4.32 4.40 -4.45
N MET A 18 -3.00 4.58 -4.62
CA MET A 18 -2.43 5.18 -5.82
C MET A 18 -2.16 4.14 -6.92
N LEU A 19 -1.73 2.94 -6.52
CA LEU A 19 -1.45 1.84 -7.44
C LEU A 19 -2.72 1.16 -7.94
N GLU A 20 -3.78 1.12 -7.12
CA GLU A 20 -5.08 0.53 -7.44
C GLU A 20 -6.21 1.50 -6.99
N PRO A 21 -6.45 2.59 -7.75
CA PRO A 21 -7.45 3.61 -7.40
C PRO A 21 -8.88 3.08 -7.32
N ALA A 22 -9.19 2.05 -8.10
CA ALA A 22 -10.46 1.32 -8.08
C ALA A 22 -10.20 -0.19 -8.21
N PRO A 23 -11.14 -1.06 -7.78
CA PRO A 23 -10.90 -2.51 -7.78
C PRO A 23 -10.49 -3.04 -9.15
N GLY A 24 -9.28 -3.60 -9.25
CA GLY A 24 -8.74 -4.15 -10.50
C GLY A 24 -8.25 -3.13 -11.54
N GLU A 25 -8.32 -1.83 -11.25
CA GLU A 25 -7.73 -0.78 -12.08
C GLU A 25 -6.37 -0.40 -11.52
N TYR A 26 -5.28 -0.60 -12.27
CA TYR A 26 -3.91 -0.33 -11.80
C TYR A 26 -3.23 0.84 -12.51
N ASP A 27 -2.50 1.68 -11.75
CA ASP A 27 -1.64 2.75 -12.28
C ASP A 27 -0.20 2.58 -11.78
N PHE A 28 0.64 2.01 -12.65
CA PHE A 28 2.08 1.85 -12.45
C PHE A 28 2.91 2.96 -13.10
N GLY A 29 2.30 3.98 -13.70
CA GLY A 29 3.05 5.03 -14.39
C GLY A 29 3.90 5.87 -13.44
N TRP A 30 3.40 6.19 -12.24
CA TRP A 30 4.15 6.96 -11.25
C TRP A 30 5.29 6.18 -10.56
N PRO A 31 5.16 4.91 -10.13
CA PRO A 31 6.26 4.18 -9.52
C PRO A 31 7.39 3.96 -10.53
N ASP A 32 7.09 3.67 -11.79
CA ASP A 32 8.10 3.52 -12.84
C ASP A 32 8.96 4.77 -12.99
N ARG A 33 8.31 5.94 -13.05
CA ARG A 33 9.01 7.23 -13.17
C ARG A 33 9.92 7.49 -11.98
N ILE A 34 9.46 7.24 -10.76
CA ILE A 34 10.28 7.54 -9.57
C ILE A 34 11.42 6.54 -9.40
N ILE A 35 11.19 5.26 -9.71
CA ILE A 35 12.24 4.22 -9.71
C ILE A 35 13.31 4.56 -10.75
N ALA A 36 12.91 4.92 -11.98
CA ALA A 36 13.85 5.31 -13.02
C ALA A 36 14.68 6.55 -12.64
N LEU A 37 14.06 7.55 -12.01
CA LEU A 37 14.75 8.76 -11.54
C LEU A 37 15.78 8.45 -10.45
N LEU A 38 15.41 7.62 -9.47
CA LEU A 38 16.31 7.20 -8.38
C LEU A 38 17.48 6.37 -8.91
N HIS A 39 17.19 5.42 -9.81
CA HIS A 39 18.20 4.61 -10.47
C HIS A 39 19.17 5.47 -11.30
N GLY A 40 18.66 6.45 -12.06
CA GLY A 40 19.49 7.35 -12.88
C GLY A 40 20.51 8.19 -12.11
N VAL A 41 20.37 8.29 -10.79
CA VAL A 41 21.31 8.99 -9.91
C VAL A 41 22.03 8.06 -8.91
N GLY A 42 21.92 6.75 -9.10
CA GLY A 42 22.61 5.75 -8.29
C GLY A 42 22.03 5.55 -6.89
N ILE A 43 20.75 5.85 -6.66
CA ILE A 43 20.05 5.61 -5.40
C ILE A 43 19.25 4.30 -5.51
N ALA A 44 19.53 3.34 -4.63
CA ALA A 44 18.82 2.07 -4.56
C ALA A 44 17.38 2.24 -4.03
N VAL A 45 16.49 1.35 -4.46
CA VAL A 45 15.09 1.32 -4.03
C VAL A 45 14.83 0.09 -3.17
N ASN A 46 14.34 0.30 -1.96
CA ASN A 46 13.68 -0.72 -1.15
C ASN A 46 12.17 -0.65 -1.42
N LEU A 47 11.70 -1.48 -2.33
CA LEU A 47 10.31 -1.45 -2.78
C LEU A 47 9.42 -2.21 -1.79
N ALA A 48 8.40 -1.53 -1.27
CA ALA A 48 7.47 -2.12 -0.31
C ALA A 48 6.26 -2.77 -0.99
N THR A 49 5.72 -3.81 -0.36
CA THR A 49 4.34 -4.22 -0.58
C THR A 49 3.42 -3.15 0.04
N PRO A 50 2.48 -2.54 -0.70
CA PRO A 50 1.73 -1.36 -0.27
C PRO A 50 0.62 -1.65 0.76
N THR A 51 0.78 -2.70 1.57
CA THR A 51 -0.27 -3.34 2.37
C THR A 51 -0.34 -2.82 3.80
N ALA A 52 0.34 -1.70 4.11
CA ALA A 52 0.20 -1.04 5.41
C ALA A 52 -1.10 -0.21 5.52
N GLY A 53 -1.73 0.15 4.40
CA GLY A 53 -2.99 0.90 4.41
C GLY A 53 -3.86 0.55 3.20
N PRO A 54 -4.98 -0.17 3.38
CA PRO A 54 -5.90 -0.43 2.28
C PRO A 54 -6.62 0.84 1.83
N PRO A 55 -7.01 0.91 0.56
CA PRO A 55 -7.79 2.01 0.02
C PRO A 55 -9.19 2.01 0.61
N ALA A 56 -9.81 3.18 0.60
CA ALA A 56 -11.16 3.34 1.11
C ALA A 56 -12.18 2.45 0.38
N TRP A 57 -11.99 2.18 -0.91
CA TRP A 57 -12.87 1.28 -1.66
C TRP A 57 -12.83 -0.15 -1.12
N PHE A 58 -11.66 -0.63 -0.67
CA PHE A 58 -11.51 -1.97 -0.11
C PHE A 58 -12.30 -2.10 1.19
N LEU A 59 -12.14 -1.14 2.11
CA LEU A 59 -12.86 -1.14 3.40
C LEU A 59 -14.36 -0.85 3.28
N ARG A 60 -14.82 -0.31 2.14
CA ARG A 60 -16.25 -0.21 1.81
C ARG A 60 -16.81 -1.54 1.29
N ARG A 61 -16.05 -2.25 0.46
CA ARG A 61 -16.44 -3.56 -0.10
C ARG A 61 -16.33 -4.69 0.92
N HIS A 62 -15.38 -4.58 1.86
CA HIS A 62 -15.11 -5.57 2.90
C HIS A 62 -15.19 -4.93 4.30
N PRO A 63 -16.38 -4.51 4.76
CA PRO A 63 -16.53 -3.90 6.09
C PRO A 63 -16.06 -4.81 7.23
N GLN A 64 -16.20 -6.14 7.08
CA GLN A 64 -15.71 -7.16 8.01
C GLN A 64 -14.18 -7.24 8.10
N ALA A 65 -13.45 -6.62 7.17
CA ALA A 65 -11.99 -6.59 7.20
C ALA A 65 -11.45 -5.48 8.11
N ARG A 66 -12.32 -4.66 8.73
CA ARG A 66 -11.90 -3.63 9.69
C ARG A 66 -11.52 -4.23 11.03
N GLN A 67 -10.63 -3.55 11.74
CA GLN A 67 -10.33 -3.91 13.13
C GLN A 67 -11.51 -3.61 14.05
N VAL A 68 -11.65 -4.43 15.08
CA VAL A 68 -12.63 -4.28 16.14
C VAL A 68 -11.89 -4.26 17.47
N THR A 69 -12.20 -3.30 18.34
CA THR A 69 -11.61 -3.23 19.68
C THR A 69 -12.15 -4.33 20.58
N ARG A 70 -11.56 -4.51 21.77
CA ARG A 70 -12.06 -5.47 22.77
C ARG A 70 -13.51 -5.21 23.18
N GLU A 71 -13.94 -3.95 23.15
CA GLU A 71 -15.29 -3.49 23.48
C GLU A 71 -16.28 -3.66 22.31
N GLY A 72 -15.84 -4.15 21.15
CA GLY A 72 -16.69 -4.33 19.98
C GLY A 72 -16.79 -3.11 19.08
N HIS A 73 -15.98 -2.06 19.29
CA HIS A 73 -16.01 -0.87 18.42
C HIS A 73 -15.26 -1.12 17.12
N ILE A 74 -15.90 -0.83 15.99
CA ILE A 74 -15.25 -0.86 14.67
C ILE A 74 -14.35 0.37 14.54
N LEU A 75 -13.07 0.17 14.25
CA LEU A 75 -12.17 1.27 13.91
C LEU A 75 -12.51 1.80 12.51
N GLY A 76 -12.74 3.11 12.43
CA GLY A 76 -13.09 3.81 11.19
C GLY A 76 -11.93 3.94 10.20
N GLY A 77 -12.25 4.41 9.00
CA GLY A 77 -11.24 4.85 8.03
C GLY A 77 -10.66 6.23 8.38
N GLY A 78 -9.58 6.62 7.71
CA GLY A 78 -8.94 7.94 7.86
C GLY A 78 -7.58 7.93 8.57
N ALA A 79 -7.25 6.83 9.24
CA ALA A 79 -5.91 6.53 9.72
C ALA A 79 -5.27 5.41 8.87
N ARG A 80 -4.19 4.81 9.37
CA ARG A 80 -3.50 3.65 8.78
C ARG A 80 -3.67 2.41 9.65
N HIS A 81 -3.37 1.23 9.11
CA HIS A 81 -3.44 -0.06 9.82
C HIS A 81 -4.85 -0.44 10.33
N GLY A 82 -5.91 0.22 9.83
CA GLY A 82 -7.31 -0.03 10.23
C GLY A 82 -7.92 -1.32 9.68
N PHE A 83 -7.12 -2.35 9.42
CA PHE A 83 -7.53 -3.65 8.88
C PHE A 83 -7.21 -4.78 9.85
N CYS A 84 -8.04 -5.82 9.86
CA CYS A 84 -7.86 -7.01 10.68
C CYS A 84 -6.88 -7.97 9.98
N PRO A 85 -5.71 -8.30 10.58
CA PRO A 85 -4.72 -9.20 9.96
C PRO A 85 -5.23 -10.63 9.72
N SER A 86 -6.24 -11.07 10.47
CA SER A 86 -6.87 -12.38 10.30
C SER A 86 -7.98 -12.39 9.24
N SER A 87 -8.33 -11.24 8.65
CA SER A 87 -9.37 -11.14 7.63
C SER A 87 -9.02 -11.98 6.38
N PRO A 88 -9.86 -12.96 6.00
CA PRO A 88 -9.67 -13.71 4.77
C PRO A 88 -9.69 -12.83 3.53
N ALA A 89 -10.54 -11.80 3.51
CA ALA A 89 -10.62 -10.84 2.41
C ALA A 89 -9.34 -10.00 2.29
N TYR A 90 -8.74 -9.61 3.42
CA TYR A 90 -7.47 -8.88 3.40
C TYR A 90 -6.32 -9.75 2.90
N ARG A 91 -6.27 -11.01 3.38
CA ARG A 91 -5.27 -11.99 2.93
C ARG A 91 -5.37 -12.29 1.43
N ALA A 92 -6.59 -12.43 0.89
CA ALA A 92 -6.79 -12.66 -0.53
C ALA A 92 -6.30 -11.45 -1.37
N ALA A 93 -6.67 -10.23 -0.96
CA ALA A 93 -6.25 -9.02 -1.65
C ALA A 93 -4.73 -8.75 -1.59
N ASP A 94 -4.04 -9.29 -0.59
CA ASP A 94 -2.58 -9.25 -0.50
C ASP A 94 -1.90 -10.24 -1.47
N ARG A 95 -2.48 -11.44 -1.63
CA ARG A 95 -1.89 -12.54 -2.43
C ARG A 95 -2.19 -12.43 -3.92
N ASP A 96 -3.40 -12.06 -4.28
CA ASP A 96 -3.91 -12.19 -5.65
C ASP A 96 -3.61 -10.93 -6.51
N ARG A 97 -2.58 -10.16 -6.14
CA ARG A 97 -2.18 -8.97 -6.89
C ARG A 97 -1.38 -9.35 -8.13
N PRO A 98 -1.64 -8.71 -9.28
CA PRO A 98 -0.82 -8.92 -10.47
C PRO A 98 0.63 -8.49 -10.21
N CYS A 99 1.56 -9.36 -10.63
CA CYS A 99 2.98 -9.09 -10.74
C CYS A 99 3.28 -8.74 -12.20
N ASP A 100 2.88 -7.54 -12.63
CA ASP A 100 3.31 -7.00 -13.92
C ASP A 100 4.61 -6.20 -13.75
#